data_AF-A0A266M0H3-F1
#
_entry.id   AF-A0A266M0H3-F1
#
_cell.length_a   1.000
_cell.length_b   1.000
_cell.length_c   1.000
_cell.angle_alpha   90.00
_cell.angle_beta   90.00
_cell.angle_gamma   90.00
#
_symmetry.space_group_name_H-M   'P 1'
#
loop_
_entity.id
_entity.type
_entity.pdbx_description
1 polymer ?
#
loop_
_entity_poly.entity_id
_entity_poly.type
_entity_poly.pdbx_seq_one_letter_code
_entity_poly.pdbx_strand_id
1 'polypeptide(L)'
;MQEKLNLDDLGFAEKFLHESSPSIMYQYLSGVGYKYATLALGVAEQNTIAGIVALNFMKAAASAQGKPIDDHKVQEILRAMANEYVNALKKQVRDEVLATVREINYREVWEFHNKVFKNAGYSADAWTLNSVLSVMPEDKREEYWQRVLSSAGDAQAELELAADTYVFMHIMLVKGSQVDRQMAAGWIRRIESLENVSAIIELGTVKIAHGIGHQLNNINNFFYGEPAVSFHYPAPAPPPPSPKVVVPSSPVQMPTQQPARRRRRRRGGGGRPPTTGAGYDNGAHYSGGGGRLRIDP
;
A
#
# COMPACT_ATOMS: atom_id res chain seq x y z
N MET A 1 -18.79 10.58 -14.14
CA MET A 1 -17.83 10.02 -15.12
C MET A 1 -16.55 10.81 -14.93
N GLN A 2 -15.42 10.16 -14.64
CA GLN A 2 -14.15 10.88 -14.42
C GLN A 2 -13.62 11.37 -15.78
N GLU A 3 -13.34 12.67 -15.87
CA GLU A 3 -12.69 13.23 -17.06
C GLU A 3 -11.20 12.89 -17.06
N LYS A 4 -10.66 12.66 -18.26
CA LYS A 4 -9.25 12.35 -18.45
C LYS A 4 -8.46 13.65 -18.48
N LEU A 5 -7.72 13.94 -17.41
CA LEU A 5 -6.90 15.15 -17.35
C LEU A 5 -5.63 14.99 -18.18
N ASN A 6 -5.20 16.12 -18.74
CA ASN A 6 -3.92 16.30 -19.40
C ASN A 6 -3.03 17.32 -18.63
N LEU A 7 -1.87 17.66 -19.19
CA LEU A 7 -0.93 18.59 -18.53
C LEU A 7 -1.45 20.03 -18.43
N ASP A 8 -2.29 20.48 -19.36
CA ASP A 8 -2.88 21.83 -19.33
C ASP A 8 -3.89 21.94 -18.19
N ASP A 9 -4.74 20.92 -18.00
CA ASP A 9 -5.68 20.84 -16.87
C ASP A 9 -4.94 20.90 -15.52
N LEU A 10 -3.83 20.18 -15.41
CA LEU A 10 -2.96 20.21 -14.22
C LEU A 10 -2.23 21.55 -14.06
N GLY A 11 -1.97 22.27 -15.16
CA GLY A 11 -1.48 23.64 -15.15
C GLY A 11 -2.51 24.62 -14.58
N PHE A 12 -3.79 24.46 -14.92
CA PHE A 12 -4.88 25.23 -14.32
C PHE A 12 -5.04 24.93 -12.83
N ALA A 13 -4.99 23.66 -12.43
CA ALA A 13 -5.04 23.27 -11.02
C ALA A 13 -3.90 23.91 -10.19
N GLU A 14 -2.67 23.90 -10.71
CA GLU A 14 -1.52 24.55 -10.08
C GLU A 14 -1.70 26.07 -9.97
N LYS A 15 -2.22 26.71 -11.03
CA LYS A 15 -2.53 28.14 -11.01
C LYS A 15 -3.54 28.48 -9.91
N PHE A 16 -4.63 27.72 -9.79
CA PHE A 16 -5.59 27.92 -8.69
C PHE A 16 -4.91 27.80 -7.32
N LEU A 17 -4.06 26.80 -7.12
CA LEU A 17 -3.34 26.63 -5.85
C LEU A 17 -2.41 27.82 -5.54
N HIS A 18 -1.72 28.36 -6.54
CA HIS A 18 -0.80 29.49 -6.39
C HIS A 18 -1.51 30.81 -6.13
N GLU A 19 -2.63 31.04 -6.81
CA GLU A 19 -3.36 32.31 -6.77
C GLU A 19 -4.42 32.36 -5.66
N SER A 20 -4.76 31.22 -5.05
CA SER A 20 -5.84 31.15 -4.06
C SER A 20 -5.55 30.18 -2.89
N SER A 21 -6.42 29.20 -2.67
CA SER A 21 -6.36 28.24 -1.57
C SER A 21 -6.36 26.79 -2.08
N PRO A 22 -5.89 25.84 -1.26
CA PRO A 22 -6.01 24.41 -1.57
C PRO A 22 -7.45 23.99 -1.92
N SER A 23 -8.45 24.55 -1.24
CA SER A 23 -9.86 24.20 -1.46
C SER A 23 -10.33 24.49 -2.89
N ILE A 24 -9.96 25.63 -3.48
CA ILE A 24 -10.37 25.96 -4.87
C ILE A 24 -9.76 24.99 -5.87
N MET A 25 -8.48 24.63 -5.68
CA MET A 25 -7.83 23.61 -6.52
C MET A 25 -8.51 22.25 -6.39
N TYR A 26 -8.79 21.80 -5.16
CA TYR A 26 -9.48 20.54 -4.94
C TYR A 26 -10.92 20.55 -5.46
N GLN A 27 -11.62 21.69 -5.37
CA GLN A 27 -12.97 21.83 -5.93
C GLN A 27 -12.96 21.65 -7.45
N TYR A 28 -11.99 22.25 -8.15
CA TYR A 28 -11.81 22.04 -9.59
C TYR A 28 -11.57 20.57 -9.93
N LEU A 29 -10.59 19.92 -9.29
CA LEU A 29 -10.27 18.51 -9.56
C LEU A 29 -11.37 17.53 -9.14
N SER A 30 -12.10 17.84 -8.07
CA SER A 30 -13.28 17.09 -7.64
C SER A 30 -14.41 17.22 -8.67
N GLY A 31 -14.60 18.42 -9.24
CA GLY A 31 -15.63 18.68 -10.25
C GLY A 31 -15.46 17.86 -11.52
N VAL A 32 -14.22 17.53 -11.89
CA VAL A 32 -13.87 16.66 -13.03
C VAL A 32 -13.74 15.17 -12.64
N GLY A 33 -14.08 14.83 -11.39
CA GLY A 33 -14.29 13.46 -10.94
C GLY A 33 -13.11 12.77 -10.25
N TYR A 34 -12.12 13.51 -9.73
CA TYR A 34 -11.01 12.95 -8.95
C TYR A 34 -11.42 12.86 -7.48
N LYS A 35 -11.52 11.62 -6.99
CA LYS A 35 -12.00 11.28 -5.65
C LYS A 35 -11.01 11.68 -4.57
N TYR A 36 -9.70 11.65 -4.84
CA TYR A 36 -8.74 12.17 -3.87
C TYR A 36 -8.97 13.66 -3.61
N ALA A 37 -9.28 14.42 -4.67
CA ALA A 37 -9.61 15.82 -4.53
C ALA A 37 -10.89 16.03 -3.70
N THR A 38 -11.91 15.20 -3.88
CA THR A 38 -13.11 15.20 -3.01
C THR A 38 -12.76 14.95 -1.54
N LEU A 39 -11.94 13.93 -1.26
CA LEU A 39 -11.48 13.60 0.09
C LEU A 39 -10.69 14.76 0.72
N ALA A 40 -9.72 15.30 -0.02
CA ALA A 40 -8.83 16.36 0.45
C ALA A 40 -9.54 17.71 0.59
N LEU A 41 -10.56 17.98 -0.25
CA LEU A 41 -11.46 19.12 -0.08
C LEU A 41 -12.18 19.05 1.27
N GLY A 42 -12.70 17.88 1.63
CA GLY A 42 -13.35 17.64 2.91
C GLY A 42 -12.45 17.94 4.12
N VAL A 43 -11.14 17.68 4.00
CA VAL A 43 -10.12 18.05 5.01
C VAL A 43 -9.87 19.56 5.01
N ALA A 44 -9.67 20.16 3.84
CA ALA A 44 -9.35 21.57 3.70
C ALA A 44 -10.48 22.49 4.19
N GLU A 45 -11.74 22.09 3.95
CA GLU A 45 -12.94 22.82 4.36
C GLU A 45 -13.49 22.38 5.73
N GLN A 46 -12.98 21.27 6.28
CA GLN A 46 -13.44 20.69 7.56
C GLN A 46 -14.95 20.43 7.60
N ASN A 47 -15.54 20.01 6.48
CA ASN A 47 -16.98 19.83 6.33
C ASN A 47 -17.41 18.36 6.13
N THR A 48 -16.47 17.42 6.25
CA THR A 48 -16.72 15.97 6.20
C THR A 48 -16.28 15.30 7.50
N ILE A 49 -16.84 14.12 7.81
CA ILE A 49 -16.47 13.36 9.01
C ILE A 49 -14.99 12.98 8.91
N ALA A 50 -14.57 12.45 7.77
CA ALA A 50 -13.17 12.08 7.54
C ALA A 50 -12.24 13.30 7.63
N GLY A 51 -12.66 14.45 7.10
CA GLY A 51 -11.90 15.70 7.11
C GLY A 51 -11.63 16.25 8.51
N ILE A 52 -12.68 16.37 9.33
CA ILE A 52 -12.57 16.86 10.72
C ILE A 52 -11.68 15.92 11.54
N VAL A 53 -11.91 14.60 11.43
CA VAL A 53 -11.11 13.60 12.15
C VAL A 53 -9.65 13.65 11.71
N ALA A 54 -9.36 13.74 10.42
CA ALA A 54 -7.99 13.80 9.92
C ALA A 54 -7.22 15.01 10.44
N LEU A 55 -7.85 16.19 10.46
CA LEU A 55 -7.21 17.40 10.95
C LEU A 55 -6.94 17.34 12.46
N ASN A 56 -7.93 16.88 13.24
CA ASN A 56 -7.78 16.74 14.69
C ASN A 56 -6.77 15.66 15.06
N PHE A 57 -6.73 14.55 14.31
CA PHE A 57 -5.74 13.50 14.46
C PHE A 57 -4.31 14.03 14.21
N MET A 58 -4.12 14.80 13.15
CA MET A 58 -2.83 15.44 12.84
C MET A 58 -2.38 16.36 13.99
N LYS A 59 -3.28 17.22 14.50
CA LYS A 59 -2.99 18.10 15.66
C LYS A 59 -2.63 17.27 16.90
N ALA A 60 -3.38 16.21 17.21
CA ALA A 60 -3.11 15.33 18.35
C ALA A 60 -1.77 14.58 18.21
N ALA A 61 -1.47 14.06 17.01
CA ALA A 61 -0.22 13.39 16.71
C ALA A 61 1.00 14.30 16.87
N ALA A 62 0.87 15.57 16.47
CA ALA A 62 1.92 16.57 16.60
C ALA A 62 2.12 17.00 18.06
N SER A 63 1.03 17.21 18.82
CA SER A 63 1.08 17.48 20.26
C SER A 63 1.73 16.35 21.05
N ALA A 64 1.45 15.08 20.70
CA ALA A 64 2.09 13.91 21.30
C ALA A 64 3.61 13.84 21.05
N GLN A 65 4.11 14.54 20.03
CA GLN A 65 5.55 14.70 19.73
C GLN A 65 6.16 15.93 20.43
N GLY A 66 5.40 16.64 21.27
CA GLY A 66 5.83 17.89 21.90
C GLY A 66 5.90 19.07 20.92
N LYS A 67 5.23 18.96 19.76
CA LYS A 67 5.24 19.98 18.70
C LYS A 67 3.80 20.30 18.27
N PRO A 68 3.00 21.00 19.08
CA PRO A 68 1.65 21.37 18.68
C PRO A 68 1.65 22.17 17.37
N ILE A 69 0.62 21.98 16.55
CA ILE A 69 0.42 22.66 15.25
C ILE A 69 -0.59 23.79 15.44
N ASP A 70 -0.20 25.02 15.14
CA ASP A 70 -1.11 26.15 15.03
C ASP A 70 -1.79 26.22 13.66
N ASP A 71 -2.78 27.10 13.50
CA ASP A 71 -3.55 27.18 12.26
C ASP A 71 -2.71 27.66 11.07
N HIS A 72 -1.68 28.48 11.29
CA HIS A 72 -0.74 28.86 10.22
C HIS A 72 -0.01 27.62 9.68
N LYS A 73 0.52 26.78 10.57
CA LYS A 73 1.18 25.53 10.20
C LYS A 73 0.22 24.53 9.57
N VAL A 74 -1.05 24.47 10.01
CA VAL A 74 -2.10 23.71 9.30
C VAL A 74 -2.19 24.16 7.85
N GLN A 75 -2.34 25.45 7.58
CA GLN A 75 -2.49 25.97 6.22
C GLN A 75 -1.24 25.70 5.36
N GLU A 76 -0.05 25.79 5.95
CA GLU A 76 1.21 25.42 5.29
C GLU A 76 1.21 23.94 4.88
N ILE A 77 0.82 23.03 5.78
CA ILE A 77 0.74 21.59 5.50
C ILE A 77 -0.31 21.31 4.42
N LEU A 78 -1.51 21.90 4.50
CA LEU A 78 -2.57 21.71 3.51
C LEU A 78 -2.14 22.18 2.11
N ARG A 79 -1.46 23.33 2.02
CA ARG A 79 -0.90 23.83 0.75
C ARG A 79 0.21 22.93 0.23
N ALA A 80 1.08 22.43 1.10
CA ALA A 80 2.12 21.48 0.70
C ALA A 80 1.54 20.15 0.19
N MET A 81 0.50 19.61 0.84
CA MET A 81 -0.23 18.41 0.36
C MET A 81 -0.84 18.63 -1.02
N ALA A 82 -1.53 19.76 -1.20
CA ALA A 82 -2.12 20.13 -2.48
C ALA A 82 -1.08 20.22 -3.60
N ASN A 83 0.08 20.83 -3.31
CA ASN A 83 1.18 20.93 -4.26
C ASN A 83 1.76 19.56 -4.64
N GLU A 84 1.99 18.69 -3.65
CA GLU A 84 2.51 17.36 -3.93
C GLU A 84 1.50 16.46 -4.66
N TYR A 85 0.19 16.62 -4.41
CA TYR A 85 -0.84 15.93 -5.17
C TYR A 85 -0.79 16.29 -6.65
N VAL A 86 -0.80 17.58 -6.99
CA VAL A 86 -0.67 18.03 -8.39
C VAL A 86 0.62 17.51 -9.01
N ASN A 87 1.73 17.53 -8.27
CA ASN A 87 2.99 16.96 -8.74
C ASN A 87 2.93 15.45 -8.99
N ALA A 88 2.24 14.68 -8.14
CA ALA A 88 2.02 13.26 -8.35
C ALA A 88 1.21 13.00 -9.63
N LEU A 89 0.15 13.76 -9.88
CA LEU A 89 -0.62 13.67 -11.13
C LEU A 89 0.23 14.01 -12.35
N LYS A 90 1.04 15.08 -12.29
CA LYS A 90 1.92 15.49 -13.41
C LYS A 90 3.00 14.45 -13.73
N LYS A 91 3.52 13.73 -12.73
CA LYS A 91 4.50 12.66 -12.93
C LYS A 91 3.95 11.52 -13.79
N GLN A 92 2.68 11.17 -13.62
CA GLN A 92 2.04 10.10 -14.41
C GLN A 92 2.08 10.36 -15.92
N VAL A 93 2.04 11.64 -16.34
CA VAL A 93 2.06 12.05 -17.74
C VAL A 93 3.49 12.29 -18.25
N ARG A 94 4.35 12.90 -17.42
CA ARG A 94 5.73 13.24 -17.80
C ARG A 94 6.65 12.04 -18.00
N ASP A 95 6.42 10.97 -17.24
CA ASP A 95 7.24 9.75 -17.36
C ASP A 95 6.80 8.87 -18.56
N GLU A 96 5.96 9.40 -19.46
CA GLU A 96 5.33 8.72 -20.61
C GLU A 96 4.58 7.41 -20.27
N VAL A 97 4.30 7.17 -18.99
CA VAL A 97 3.66 5.93 -18.52
C VAL A 97 2.20 5.87 -18.96
N LEU A 98 1.50 7.02 -19.02
CA LEU A 98 0.08 7.10 -19.33
C LEU A 98 -0.26 8.24 -20.30
N ALA A 99 -1.15 7.96 -21.25
CA ALA A 99 -1.69 8.97 -22.16
C ALA A 99 -2.62 9.98 -21.45
N THR A 100 -3.17 9.61 -20.28
CA THR A 100 -4.08 10.43 -19.47
C THR A 100 -3.90 10.13 -17.99
N VAL A 101 -4.10 11.14 -17.15
CA VAL A 101 -3.96 11.01 -15.69
C VAL A 101 -5.01 10.03 -15.15
N ARG A 102 -4.59 9.17 -14.23
CA ARG A 102 -5.48 8.32 -13.43
C ARG A 102 -5.57 8.84 -12.00
N GLU A 103 -6.53 8.32 -11.26
CA GLU A 103 -6.56 8.50 -9.81
C GLU A 103 -5.26 8.01 -9.15
N ILE A 104 -4.82 8.69 -8.09
CA ILE A 104 -3.61 8.30 -7.38
C ILE A 104 -3.79 6.97 -6.66
N ASN A 105 -2.74 6.15 -6.69
CA ASN A 105 -2.72 4.87 -5.99
C ASN A 105 -2.19 5.02 -4.55
N TYR A 106 -2.26 3.96 -3.75
CA TYR A 106 -1.88 4.02 -2.34
C TYR A 106 -0.39 4.37 -2.15
N ARG A 107 0.49 3.98 -3.07
CA ARG A 107 1.93 4.25 -2.96
C ARG A 107 2.24 5.71 -3.20
N GLU A 108 1.61 6.29 -4.23
CA GLU A 108 1.77 7.71 -4.56
C GLU A 108 1.28 8.59 -3.41
N VAL A 109 0.08 8.32 -2.88
CA VAL A 109 -0.47 9.10 -1.75
C VAL A 109 0.39 8.97 -0.50
N TRP A 110 0.88 7.77 -0.20
CA TRP A 110 1.71 7.53 0.96
C TRP A 110 3.07 8.20 0.84
N GLU A 111 3.70 8.12 -0.33
CA GLU A 111 4.97 8.79 -0.59
C GLU A 111 4.88 10.29 -0.32
N PHE A 112 3.89 10.97 -0.90
CA PHE A 112 3.82 12.41 -0.73
C PHE A 112 3.33 12.84 0.65
N HIS A 113 2.43 12.10 1.31
CA HIS A 113 2.05 12.43 2.69
C HIS A 113 3.26 12.34 3.62
N ASN A 114 4.04 11.26 3.49
CA ASN A 114 5.27 11.09 4.27
C ASN A 114 6.28 12.21 4.00
N LYS A 115 6.45 12.59 2.73
CA LYS A 115 7.31 13.70 2.34
C LYS A 115 6.88 15.02 2.98
N VAL A 116 5.59 15.37 2.90
CA VAL A 116 5.08 16.63 3.45
C VAL A 116 5.25 16.67 4.96
N PHE A 117 4.83 15.63 5.69
CA PHE A 117 4.97 15.61 7.14
C PHE A 117 6.42 15.65 7.61
N LYS A 118 7.31 14.88 6.96
CA LYS A 118 8.74 14.89 7.26
C LYS A 118 9.35 16.28 7.02
N ASN A 119 9.03 16.92 5.90
CA ASN A 119 9.52 18.27 5.59
C ASN A 119 8.99 19.32 6.58
N ALA A 120 7.77 19.14 7.09
CA ALA A 120 7.19 19.99 8.12
C ALA A 120 7.73 19.68 9.54
N GLY A 121 8.61 18.69 9.70
CA GLY A 121 9.25 18.36 10.99
C GLY A 121 8.42 17.44 11.90
N TYR A 122 7.44 16.74 11.33
CA TYR A 122 6.54 15.79 12.02
C TYR A 122 6.79 14.35 11.56
N SER A 123 6.42 13.39 12.42
CA SER A 123 6.33 11.98 12.03
C SER A 123 5.28 11.78 10.92
N ALA A 124 5.51 10.78 10.06
CA ALA A 124 4.52 10.28 9.12
C ALA A 124 3.22 9.83 9.81
N ASP A 125 3.29 9.43 11.08
CA ASP A 125 2.11 9.13 11.91
C ASP A 125 1.20 10.32 12.19
N ALA A 126 1.56 11.54 11.77
CA ALA A 126 0.63 12.67 11.73
C ALA A 126 -0.43 12.51 10.63
N TRP A 127 -0.18 11.67 9.63
CA TRP A 127 -1.20 11.22 8.69
C TRP A 127 -2.02 10.08 9.29
N THR A 128 -3.35 10.25 9.35
CA THR A 128 -4.26 9.26 9.95
C THR A 128 -4.11 7.86 9.36
N LEU A 129 -3.80 7.73 8.07
CA LEU A 129 -3.68 6.43 7.42
C LEU A 129 -2.27 5.83 7.45
N ASN A 130 -1.23 6.56 7.89
CA ASN A 130 0.15 6.03 7.89
C ASN A 130 0.25 4.75 8.73
N SER A 131 -0.20 4.80 9.99
CA SER A 131 -0.13 3.63 10.87
C SER A 131 -1.05 2.51 10.39
N VAL A 132 -2.23 2.84 9.84
CA VAL A 132 -3.20 1.88 9.30
C VAL A 132 -2.60 1.10 8.12
N LEU A 133 -2.02 1.79 7.15
CA LEU A 133 -1.39 1.15 6.00
C LEU A 133 -0.12 0.40 6.41
N SER A 134 0.64 0.89 7.39
CA SER A 134 1.87 0.24 7.88
C SER A 134 1.61 -1.15 8.43
N VAL A 135 0.56 -1.32 9.22
CA VAL A 135 0.20 -2.60 9.85
C VAL A 135 -0.65 -3.50 8.94
N MET A 136 -1.14 -2.97 7.82
CA MET A 136 -1.91 -3.71 6.83
C MET A 136 -1.01 -4.52 5.89
N PRO A 137 -1.38 -5.77 5.53
CA PRO A 137 -0.69 -6.53 4.50
C PRO A 137 -0.58 -5.76 3.19
N GLU A 138 0.58 -5.84 2.55
CA GLU A 138 0.91 -4.98 1.41
C GLU A 138 -0.06 -5.14 0.23
N ASP A 139 -0.52 -6.36 -0.01
CA ASP A 139 -1.48 -6.73 -1.05
C ASP A 139 -2.89 -6.17 -0.82
N LYS A 140 -3.21 -5.71 0.40
CA LYS A 140 -4.52 -5.14 0.77
C LYS A 140 -4.57 -3.62 0.77
N ARG A 141 -3.42 -2.95 0.67
CA ARG A 141 -3.32 -1.49 0.81
C ARG A 141 -4.00 -0.73 -0.33
N GLU A 142 -3.84 -1.18 -1.57
CA GLU A 142 -4.51 -0.56 -2.71
C GLU A 142 -6.03 -0.76 -2.61
N GLU A 143 -6.48 -1.96 -2.25
CA GLU A 143 -7.90 -2.27 -2.10
C GLU A 143 -8.55 -1.38 -1.02
N TYR A 144 -7.89 -1.23 0.14
CA TYR A 144 -8.33 -0.32 1.19
C TYR A 144 -8.31 1.15 0.73
N TRP A 145 -7.27 1.57 0.02
CA TRP A 145 -7.17 2.93 -0.52
C TRP A 145 -8.32 3.25 -1.48
N GLN A 146 -8.70 2.32 -2.35
CA GLN A 146 -9.85 2.51 -3.25
C GLN A 146 -11.18 2.60 -2.49
N ARG A 147 -11.31 1.95 -1.31
CA ARG A 147 -12.46 2.14 -0.41
C ARG A 147 -12.47 3.55 0.19
N VAL A 148 -11.32 4.05 0.65
CA VAL A 148 -11.16 5.44 1.15
C VAL A 148 -11.60 6.45 0.09
N LEU A 149 -11.14 6.27 -1.15
CA LEU A 149 -11.54 7.14 -2.26
C LEU A 149 -13.03 7.03 -2.58
N SER A 150 -13.58 5.82 -2.53
CA SER A 150 -15.00 5.60 -2.87
C SER A 150 -15.98 6.05 -1.80
N SER A 151 -15.54 6.19 -0.54
CA SER A 151 -16.35 6.79 0.52
C SER A 151 -16.34 8.32 0.50
N ALA A 152 -15.35 8.94 -0.14
CA ALA A 152 -15.14 10.39 -0.05
C ALA A 152 -16.39 11.19 -0.46
N GLY A 153 -16.88 12.04 0.44
CA GLY A 153 -18.07 12.87 0.22
C GLY A 153 -19.40 12.16 0.50
N ASP A 154 -19.39 10.89 0.91
CA ASP A 154 -20.56 10.15 1.38
C ASP A 154 -20.45 9.93 2.89
N ALA A 155 -21.25 10.67 3.67
CA ALA A 155 -21.16 10.65 5.13
C ALA A 155 -21.41 9.27 5.75
N GLN A 156 -22.30 8.45 5.16
CA GLN A 156 -22.56 7.11 5.68
C GLN A 156 -21.37 6.20 5.37
N ALA A 157 -20.87 6.21 4.13
CA ALA A 157 -19.73 5.40 3.73
C ALA A 157 -18.44 5.80 4.48
N GLU A 158 -18.22 7.09 4.73
CA GLU A 158 -17.09 7.58 5.54
C GLU A 158 -17.17 7.07 6.98
N LEU A 159 -18.35 7.15 7.60
CA LEU A 159 -18.56 6.65 8.97
C LEU A 159 -18.35 5.14 9.06
N GLU A 160 -18.90 4.38 8.12
CA GLU A 160 -18.73 2.92 8.06
C GLU A 160 -17.26 2.53 7.88
N LEU A 161 -16.54 3.21 6.98
CA LEU A 161 -15.11 2.96 6.76
C LEU A 161 -14.27 3.35 7.99
N ALA A 162 -14.59 4.45 8.65
CA ALA A 162 -13.92 4.86 9.87
C ALA A 162 -14.11 3.83 11.00
N ALA A 163 -15.32 3.30 11.16
CA ALA A 163 -15.61 2.24 12.11
C ALA A 163 -14.89 0.93 11.76
N ASP A 164 -14.86 0.52 10.49
CA ASP A 164 -14.11 -0.66 10.04
C ASP A 164 -12.61 -0.52 10.30
N THR A 165 -12.07 0.68 10.07
CA THR A 165 -10.67 1.01 10.35
C THR A 165 -10.38 0.93 11.85
N TYR A 166 -11.28 1.46 12.69
CA TYR A 166 -11.18 1.35 14.14
C TYR A 166 -11.16 -0.10 14.62
N VAL A 167 -12.05 -0.94 14.07
CA VAL A 167 -12.07 -2.39 14.34
C VAL A 167 -10.77 -3.06 13.90
N PHE A 168 -10.29 -2.77 12.69
CA PHE A 168 -9.03 -3.32 12.18
C PHE A 168 -7.86 -3.00 13.12
N MET A 169 -7.75 -1.75 13.57
CA MET A 169 -6.69 -1.35 14.50
C MET A 169 -6.81 -2.06 15.85
N HIS A 170 -8.03 -2.34 16.35
CA HIS A 170 -8.23 -3.17 17.53
C HIS A 170 -7.80 -4.63 17.32
N ILE A 171 -8.06 -5.20 16.13
CA ILE A 171 -7.55 -6.53 15.77
C ILE A 171 -6.03 -6.52 15.78
N MET A 172 -5.39 -5.51 15.19
CA MET A 172 -3.93 -5.37 15.20
C MET A 172 -3.35 -5.23 16.61
N LEU A 173 -4.04 -4.52 17.50
CA LEU A 173 -3.66 -4.39 18.91
C LEU A 173 -3.62 -5.74 19.65
N VAL A 174 -4.49 -6.68 19.28
CA VAL A 174 -4.57 -8.00 19.92
C VAL A 174 -3.67 -9.02 19.22
N LYS A 175 -3.69 -9.06 17.89
CA LYS A 175 -3.10 -10.15 17.07
C LYS A 175 -1.79 -9.79 16.37
N GLY A 176 -1.46 -8.50 16.26
CA GLY A 176 -0.29 -8.03 15.52
C GLY A 176 1.05 -8.40 16.17
N SER A 177 2.14 -8.16 15.45
CA SER A 177 3.49 -8.24 16.01
C SER A 177 3.67 -7.21 17.15
N GLN A 178 4.77 -7.28 17.91
CA GLN A 178 5.03 -6.26 18.93
C GLN A 178 5.03 -4.84 18.36
N VAL A 179 5.62 -4.65 17.18
CA VAL A 179 5.69 -3.36 16.50
C VAL A 179 4.30 -2.92 16.05
N ASP A 180 3.52 -3.83 15.45
CA ASP A 180 2.18 -3.51 14.98
C ASP A 180 1.22 -3.18 16.12
N ARG A 181 1.33 -3.91 17.24
CA ARG A 181 0.55 -3.61 18.46
C ARG A 181 0.84 -2.22 19.00
N GLN A 182 2.11 -1.79 18.97
CA GLN A 182 2.49 -0.44 19.40
C GLN A 182 1.94 0.63 18.46
N MET A 183 2.04 0.43 17.14
CA MET A 183 1.45 1.33 16.14
C MET A 183 -0.07 1.41 16.30
N ALA A 184 -0.74 0.27 16.45
CA ALA A 184 -2.18 0.19 16.67
C ALA A 184 -2.61 0.90 17.96
N ALA A 185 -1.94 0.62 19.08
CA ALA A 185 -2.23 1.26 20.36
C ALA A 185 -2.06 2.78 20.29
N GLY A 186 -1.00 3.26 19.62
CA GLY A 186 -0.76 4.69 19.43
C GLY A 186 -1.85 5.35 18.59
N TRP A 187 -2.28 4.70 17.52
CA TRP A 187 -3.37 5.20 16.67
C TRP A 187 -4.71 5.23 17.39
N ILE A 188 -5.09 4.15 18.09
CA ILE A 188 -6.36 4.05 18.83
C ILE A 188 -6.43 5.15 19.89
N ARG A 189 -5.39 5.30 20.72
CA ARG A 189 -5.36 6.34 21.75
C ARG A 189 -5.53 7.74 21.18
N ARG A 190 -4.98 8.02 19.99
CA ARG A 190 -5.16 9.32 19.33
C ARG A 190 -6.61 9.51 18.91
N ILE A 191 -7.22 8.52 18.25
CA ILE A 191 -8.63 8.58 17.86
C ILE A 191 -9.51 8.78 19.08
N GLU A 192 -9.36 7.98 20.12
CA GLU A 192 -10.15 8.06 21.35
C GLU A 192 -9.97 9.40 22.11
N SER A 193 -8.86 10.10 21.88
CA SER A 193 -8.62 11.44 22.46
C SER A 193 -9.27 12.59 21.69
N LEU A 194 -9.80 12.35 20.49
CA LEU A 194 -10.41 13.40 19.69
C LEU A 194 -11.81 13.74 20.19
N GLU A 195 -12.22 14.99 19.96
CA GLU A 195 -13.61 15.37 20.07
C GLU A 195 -14.40 14.88 18.84
N ASN A 196 -15.71 14.67 18.98
CA ASN A 196 -16.64 14.31 17.90
C ASN A 196 -16.38 12.98 17.17
N VAL A 197 -15.65 12.04 17.79
CA VAL A 197 -15.46 10.67 17.26
C VAL A 197 -16.38 9.62 17.89
N SER A 198 -17.31 10.02 18.76
CA SER A 198 -18.16 9.09 19.52
C SER A 198 -18.92 8.12 18.61
N ALA A 199 -19.49 8.59 17.49
CA ALA A 199 -20.18 7.74 16.53
C ALA A 199 -19.27 6.65 15.93
N ILE A 200 -18.00 6.97 15.64
CA ILE A 200 -17.02 6.00 15.13
C ILE A 200 -16.71 4.96 16.21
N ILE A 201 -16.46 5.40 17.44
CA ILE A 201 -16.13 4.54 18.58
C ILE A 201 -17.31 3.65 18.95
N GLU A 202 -18.52 4.20 19.03
CA GLU A 202 -19.74 3.47 19.35
C GLU A 202 -20.02 2.40 18.29
N LEU A 203 -20.03 2.78 17.01
CA LEU A 203 -20.25 1.82 15.93
C LEU A 203 -19.15 0.74 15.89
N GLY A 204 -17.89 1.14 16.03
CA GLY A 204 -16.75 0.22 16.10
C GLY A 204 -16.83 -0.74 17.28
N THR A 205 -17.15 -0.23 18.48
CA THR A 205 -17.31 -1.02 19.71
C THR A 205 -18.49 -1.97 19.60
N VAL A 206 -19.60 -1.54 19.03
CA VAL A 206 -20.75 -2.40 18.71
C VAL A 206 -20.33 -3.54 17.78
N LYS A 207 -19.56 -3.25 16.72
CA LYS A 207 -19.02 -4.27 15.80
C LYS A 207 -18.09 -5.26 16.52
N ILE A 208 -17.26 -4.79 17.45
CA ILE A 208 -16.37 -5.63 18.28
C ILE A 208 -17.19 -6.49 19.25
N ALA A 209 -18.03 -5.87 20.07
CA ALA A 209 -18.76 -6.50 21.17
C ALA A 209 -19.78 -7.53 20.69
N HIS A 210 -20.48 -7.24 19.60
CA HIS A 210 -21.50 -8.16 19.12
C HIS A 210 -20.95 -9.37 18.39
N GLY A 211 -19.64 -9.43 18.06
CA GLY A 211 -19.06 -10.60 17.42
C GLY A 211 -19.90 -11.14 16.25
N ILE A 212 -20.63 -10.28 15.52
CA ILE A 212 -21.69 -10.73 14.59
C ILE A 212 -20.97 -11.30 13.37
N GLY A 213 -20.70 -12.61 13.44
CA GLY A 213 -19.96 -13.44 12.49
C GLY A 213 -19.50 -12.73 11.23
N HIS A 214 -20.36 -12.69 10.21
CA HIS A 214 -20.04 -12.25 8.85
C HIS A 214 -19.34 -10.89 8.75
N GLN A 215 -19.63 -9.89 9.59
CA GLN A 215 -19.01 -8.56 9.48
C GLN A 215 -17.56 -8.55 9.98
N LEU A 216 -17.28 -9.11 11.17
CA LEU A 216 -15.91 -9.26 11.64
C LEU A 216 -15.13 -10.26 10.80
N ASN A 217 -15.78 -11.32 10.31
CA ASN A 217 -15.18 -12.24 9.37
C ASN A 217 -14.86 -11.56 8.04
N ASN A 218 -15.72 -10.67 7.51
CA ASN A 218 -15.44 -9.92 6.29
C ASN A 218 -14.30 -8.93 6.50
N ILE A 219 -14.28 -8.20 7.61
CA ILE A 219 -13.17 -7.29 7.96
C ILE A 219 -11.88 -8.10 8.10
N ASN A 220 -11.89 -9.18 8.88
CA ASN A 220 -10.72 -10.03 9.09
C ASN A 220 -10.26 -10.71 7.79
N ASN A 221 -11.18 -11.25 6.99
CA ASN A 221 -10.89 -11.89 5.70
C ASN A 221 -10.39 -10.86 4.67
N PHE A 222 -10.95 -9.65 4.69
CA PHE A 222 -10.48 -8.56 3.84
C PHE A 222 -9.04 -8.20 4.21
N PHE A 223 -8.73 -8.01 5.50
CA PHE A 223 -7.41 -7.56 5.94
C PHE A 223 -6.36 -8.67 6.06
N TYR A 224 -6.75 -9.94 6.21
CA TYR A 224 -5.81 -11.06 6.46
C TYR A 224 -6.00 -12.27 5.53
N GLY A 225 -6.97 -12.23 4.61
CA GLY A 225 -7.39 -13.41 3.85
C GLY A 225 -8.28 -14.34 4.67
N GLU A 226 -8.95 -15.29 4.00
CA GLU A 226 -9.65 -16.36 4.73
C GLU A 226 -8.63 -17.10 5.62
N PRO A 227 -8.99 -17.41 6.88
CA PRO A 227 -8.17 -18.33 7.65
C PRO A 227 -8.06 -19.60 6.82
N ALA A 228 -6.84 -20.02 6.49
CA ALA A 228 -6.61 -21.32 5.89
C ALA A 228 -7.37 -22.33 6.76
N VAL A 229 -8.35 -23.01 6.16
CA VAL A 229 -9.06 -24.12 6.83
C VAL A 229 -7.96 -24.93 7.46
N SER A 230 -7.98 -25.05 8.80
CA SER A 230 -7.00 -25.87 9.50
C SER A 230 -7.04 -27.22 8.81
N PHE A 231 -5.98 -27.55 8.08
CA PHE A 231 -5.74 -28.94 7.76
C PHE A 231 -5.64 -29.58 9.14
N HIS A 232 -6.74 -30.21 9.56
CA HIS A 232 -6.66 -31.32 10.49
C HIS A 232 -5.67 -32.26 9.81
N TYR A 233 -4.40 -32.16 10.19
CA TYR A 233 -3.54 -33.30 10.13
C TYR A 233 -4.33 -34.37 10.88
N PRO A 234 -4.79 -35.45 10.22
CA PRO A 234 -5.32 -36.56 10.98
C PRO A 234 -4.26 -36.88 12.03
N ALA A 235 -4.68 -37.02 13.29
CA ALA A 235 -3.78 -37.39 14.36
C ALA A 235 -2.86 -38.50 13.83
N PRO A 236 -1.52 -38.38 13.98
CA PRO A 236 -0.62 -39.40 13.49
C PRO A 236 -1.15 -40.73 13.99
N ALA A 237 -1.36 -41.67 13.05
CA ALA A 237 -1.91 -42.97 13.39
C ALA A 237 -1.19 -43.51 14.63
N PRO A 238 -1.91 -44.02 15.63
CA PRO A 238 -1.26 -44.56 16.82
C PRO A 238 -0.17 -45.52 16.36
N PRO A 239 1.04 -45.45 16.96
CA PRO A 239 2.13 -46.31 16.53
C PRO A 239 1.62 -47.76 16.54
N PRO A 240 1.92 -48.54 15.49
CA PRO A 240 1.48 -49.92 15.43
C PRO A 240 1.92 -50.65 16.70
N PRO A 241 1.08 -51.52 17.28
CA PRO A 241 1.42 -52.22 18.50
C PRO A 241 2.76 -52.92 18.33
N SER A 242 3.63 -52.78 19.33
CA SER A 242 4.96 -53.38 19.33
C SER A 242 4.89 -54.84 18.89
N PRO A 243 5.71 -55.27 17.90
CA PRO A 243 5.62 -56.60 17.37
C PRO A 243 5.82 -57.63 18.48
N LYS A 244 4.84 -58.51 18.65
CA LYS A 244 5.00 -59.70 19.49
C LYS A 244 6.19 -60.48 18.94
N VAL A 245 7.19 -60.70 19.78
CA VAL A 245 8.33 -61.58 19.47
C VAL A 245 7.77 -62.98 19.27
N VAL A 246 7.60 -63.37 18.00
CA VAL A 246 7.30 -64.74 17.60
C VAL A 246 8.61 -65.35 17.13
N VAL A 247 9.01 -66.41 17.85
CA VAL A 247 10.23 -67.19 17.63
C VAL A 247 10.19 -67.81 16.22
N PRO A 248 11.30 -67.85 15.46
CA PRO A 248 11.27 -68.24 14.06
C PRO A 248 11.13 -69.75 13.87
N SER A 249 10.27 -70.14 12.92
CA SER A 249 10.27 -71.47 12.30
C SER A 249 10.96 -71.39 10.93
N SER A 250 11.75 -72.43 10.65
CA SER A 250 12.72 -72.62 9.57
C SER A 250 12.28 -72.30 8.12
N PRO A 251 13.25 -72.09 7.20
CA PRO A 251 13.05 -71.39 5.95
C PRO A 251 12.57 -72.30 4.81
N VAL A 252 11.68 -71.79 3.97
CA VAL A 252 11.38 -72.38 2.65
C VAL A 252 11.99 -71.50 1.57
N GLN A 253 12.86 -72.14 0.79
CA GLN A 253 13.60 -71.59 -0.35
C GLN A 253 12.66 -71.17 -1.48
N MET A 254 13.01 -70.08 -2.15
CA MET A 254 12.46 -69.69 -3.45
C MET A 254 13.58 -69.43 -4.46
N PRO A 255 13.30 -69.60 -5.76
CA PRO A 255 14.25 -70.13 -6.73
C PRO A 255 15.14 -69.09 -7.40
N THR A 256 16.28 -69.58 -7.89
CA THR A 256 17.32 -68.92 -8.66
C THR A 256 16.96 -68.74 -10.15
N GLN A 257 17.60 -67.75 -10.78
CA GLN A 257 17.89 -67.55 -12.22
C GLN A 257 16.95 -66.62 -13.03
N GLN A 258 17.40 -65.79 -13.98
CA GLN A 258 18.74 -65.44 -14.52
C GLN A 258 18.68 -64.09 -15.29
N PRO A 259 19.82 -63.44 -15.59
CA PRO A 259 19.92 -62.11 -16.21
C PRO A 259 20.35 -62.14 -17.69
N ALA A 260 19.98 -61.12 -18.48
CA ALA A 260 20.62 -60.74 -19.76
C ALA A 260 20.00 -59.43 -20.28
N ARG A 261 20.64 -58.52 -21.03
CA ARG A 261 22.03 -58.28 -21.46
C ARG A 261 22.09 -56.85 -22.01
N ARG A 262 23.21 -56.16 -21.79
CA ARG A 262 23.61 -54.90 -22.44
C ARG A 262 23.76 -55.03 -23.96
N ARG A 263 23.51 -53.95 -24.72
CA ARG A 263 24.26 -53.66 -25.96
C ARG A 263 24.56 -52.16 -26.16
N ARG A 264 25.69 -51.93 -26.83
CA ARG A 264 26.56 -50.74 -26.91
C ARG A 264 26.34 -49.89 -28.19
N ARG A 265 26.56 -48.58 -28.05
CA ARG A 265 27.29 -47.58 -28.92
C ARG A 265 27.61 -47.86 -30.41
N ARG A 266 27.43 -46.80 -31.23
CA ARG A 266 28.30 -46.24 -32.32
C ARG A 266 27.71 -44.86 -32.71
N ARG A 267 28.36 -43.68 -32.82
CA ARG A 267 29.64 -43.11 -33.31
C ARG A 267 29.67 -42.80 -34.83
N GLY A 268 29.87 -41.51 -35.15
CA GLY A 268 30.28 -40.93 -36.46
C GLY A 268 29.21 -39.98 -37.04
N GLY A 269 29.48 -38.79 -37.58
CA GLY A 269 30.71 -38.03 -37.83
C GLY A 269 30.47 -37.01 -38.97
N GLY A 270 31.06 -35.81 -38.89
CA GLY A 270 31.51 -35.02 -40.05
C GLY A 270 30.59 -33.91 -40.62
N GLY A 271 31.19 -32.73 -40.87
CA GLY A 271 30.75 -31.81 -41.93
C GLY A 271 30.61 -30.32 -41.59
N ARG A 272 31.64 -29.53 -41.91
CA ARG A 272 31.65 -28.08 -42.24
C ARG A 272 32.38 -27.96 -43.60
N PRO A 273 32.47 -26.78 -44.25
CA PRO A 273 31.49 -25.78 -44.71
C PRO A 273 31.67 -25.56 -46.26
N PRO A 274 31.17 -24.48 -46.92
CA PRO A 274 31.98 -23.24 -47.00
C PRO A 274 31.21 -21.90 -47.14
N THR A 275 32.06 -20.86 -47.19
CA THR A 275 32.03 -19.39 -47.30
C THR A 275 31.23 -18.70 -48.43
N THR A 276 30.81 -17.45 -48.16
CA THR A 276 31.01 -16.15 -48.90
C THR A 276 30.36 -15.03 -48.05
N GLY A 277 30.79 -13.78 -47.86
CA GLY A 277 31.80 -12.90 -48.47
C GLY A 277 31.22 -11.46 -48.56
N ALA A 278 32.03 -10.44 -48.24
CA ALA A 278 31.81 -8.96 -48.32
C ALA A 278 30.94 -8.32 -47.20
N GLY A 279 31.34 -7.27 -46.48
CA GLY A 279 32.46 -6.32 -46.59
C GLY A 279 31.90 -4.90 -46.76
N TYR A 280 32.11 -4.00 -45.79
CA TYR A 280 32.35 -2.56 -46.00
C TYR A 280 32.94 -1.93 -44.73
N ASP A 281 33.98 -1.16 -44.99
CA ASP A 281 34.86 -0.40 -44.09
C ASP A 281 34.69 1.10 -44.41
N ASN A 282 35.32 1.96 -43.59
CA ASN A 282 35.39 3.44 -43.55
C ASN A 282 34.58 4.03 -42.38
N GLY A 283 35.11 4.80 -41.43
CA GLY A 283 36.33 5.62 -41.32
C GLY A 283 35.89 6.90 -40.57
N ALA A 284 36.26 7.12 -39.30
CA ALA A 284 37.41 7.89 -38.80
C ALA A 284 37.28 9.44 -38.82
N HIS A 285 37.60 10.06 -37.66
CA HIS A 285 37.94 11.48 -37.34
C HIS A 285 36.80 12.51 -37.31
N TYR A 286 36.63 13.43 -36.34
CA TYR A 286 37.50 14.32 -35.50
C TYR A 286 37.03 14.33 -34.02
N SER A 287 37.79 14.46 -32.92
CA SER A 287 38.84 15.41 -32.44
C SER A 287 38.36 16.79 -31.95
N GLY A 288 38.74 17.14 -30.71
CA GLY A 288 38.73 18.48 -30.09
C GLY A 288 37.67 18.63 -28.98
N GLY A 289 37.99 18.62 -27.68
CA GLY A 289 38.73 19.63 -26.90
C GLY A 289 37.76 20.14 -25.81
N GLY A 290 37.98 20.01 -24.50
CA GLY A 290 39.06 20.58 -23.72
C GLY A 290 38.51 21.79 -22.96
N GLY A 291 38.37 21.71 -21.62
CA GLY A 291 37.93 22.87 -20.83
C GLY A 291 37.52 22.57 -19.39
N ARG A 292 38.51 22.34 -18.52
CA ARG A 292 38.40 22.55 -17.07
C ARG A 292 38.33 24.05 -16.81
N LEU A 293 37.48 24.50 -15.90
CA LEU A 293 37.72 25.67 -15.05
C LEU A 293 36.98 25.49 -13.70
N ARG A 294 37.78 25.24 -12.66
CA ARG A 294 37.52 25.67 -11.28
C ARG A 294 38.30 26.98 -11.10
N ILE A 295 37.76 27.90 -10.30
CA ILE A 295 38.47 28.70 -9.27
C ILE A 295 37.37 29.46 -8.50
N ASP A 296 37.23 29.11 -7.22
CA ASP A 296 36.70 29.99 -6.15
C ASP A 296 37.82 30.99 -5.76
N PRO A 297 37.54 32.15 -5.14
CA PRO A 297 36.93 32.29 -3.81
C PRO A 297 35.64 33.13 -3.77
#